data_AF-A0A8H7LZV8-F1
#
_entry.id   AF-A0A8H7LZV8-F1
#
_cell.length_a   1.000
_cell.length_b   1.000
_cell.length_c   1.000
_cell.angle_alpha   90.00
_cell.angle_beta   90.00
_cell.angle_gamma   90.00
#
_symmetry.space_group_name_H-M   'P 1'
#
loop_
_entity.id
_entity.type
_entity.pdbx_description
1 polymer ?
#
loop_
_entity_poly.entity_id
_entity_poly.type
_entity_poly.pdbx_seq_one_letter_code
_entity_poly.pdbx_strand_id
1 'polypeptide(L)'
;MLNNWLNARAVIQFHPIQEQHIQPLLRRLACIVDDPYPFEKVKDSFFTNAASSMLKLAYGYTLQGDDDLVFQGLRQSSEHLIVAGMFTNFLVNVFPLLSYVPHWFPGASWKRTAYGWRQLKEQALSVPYEWTKAQIQASGTAEPSILSALLQSPNLTSHLQEDEKERSLKEVAQVIFVGGTDTVKVLSIIEVRKLTGMKSAQTSTALVAFVAAMVLNPDVQLKPKRN
;
A
#
# COMPACT_ATOMS: atom_id res chain seq x y z
N MET A 1 15.96 6.02 -9.73
CA MET A 1 16.27 5.16 -8.56
C MET A 1 15.41 3.89 -8.53
N LEU A 2 14.08 3.96 -8.67
CA LEU A 2 13.19 2.79 -8.62
C LEU A 2 13.40 1.74 -9.73
N ASN A 3 13.86 2.13 -10.93
CA ASN A 3 13.93 1.23 -12.10
C ASN A 3 14.89 0.03 -11.90
N ASN A 4 15.88 0.15 -11.03
CA ASN A 4 16.81 -0.94 -10.72
C ASN A 4 16.15 -2.05 -9.87
N TRP A 5 15.06 -1.72 -9.18
CA TRP A 5 14.36 -2.60 -8.24
C TRP A 5 13.03 -3.14 -8.78
N LEU A 6 12.40 -2.43 -9.71
CA LEU A 6 11.07 -2.77 -10.26
C LEU A 6 11.09 -3.25 -11.72
N ASN A 7 12.26 -3.52 -12.29
CA ASN A 7 12.34 -4.12 -13.63
C ASN A 7 12.04 -5.62 -13.60
N ALA A 8 11.68 -6.19 -14.75
CA ALA A 8 11.27 -7.60 -14.88
C ALA A 8 12.31 -8.61 -14.34
N ARG A 9 13.61 -8.27 -14.36
CA ARG A 9 14.66 -9.14 -13.82
C ARG A 9 14.79 -9.03 -12.30
N ALA A 10 14.67 -7.82 -11.77
CA ALA A 10 14.72 -7.55 -10.33
C ALA A 10 13.48 -8.09 -9.61
N VAL A 11 12.32 -8.20 -10.27
CA VAL A 11 11.11 -8.77 -9.67
C VAL A 11 11.30 -10.24 -9.26
N ILE A 12 12.17 -10.99 -9.96
CA ILE A 12 12.38 -12.42 -9.68
C ILE A 12 12.91 -12.64 -8.26
N GLN A 13 13.71 -11.72 -7.73
CA GLN A 13 14.26 -11.82 -6.36
C GLN A 13 13.17 -11.74 -5.27
N PHE A 14 11.97 -11.28 -5.64
CA PHE A 14 10.82 -11.16 -4.74
C PHE A 14 9.80 -12.31 -4.88
N HIS A 15 9.99 -13.26 -5.80
CA HIS A 15 9.14 -14.46 -5.90
C HIS A 15 9.07 -15.27 -4.60
N PRO A 16 10.18 -15.51 -3.87
CA PRO A 16 10.11 -16.24 -2.59
C PRO A 16 9.22 -15.55 -1.56
N ILE A 17 9.16 -14.21 -1.56
CA ILE A 17 8.26 -13.45 -0.69
C ILE A 17 6.81 -13.73 -1.08
N GLN A 18 6.48 -13.70 -2.37
CA GLN A 18 5.14 -14.01 -2.84
C GLN A 18 4.74 -15.45 -2.50
N GLU A 19 5.63 -16.42 -2.70
CA GLU A 19 5.38 -17.84 -2.41
C GLU A 19 5.14 -18.11 -0.92
N GLN A 20 5.92 -17.48 -0.03
CA GLN A 20 5.73 -17.56 1.43
C GLN A 20 4.32 -17.09 1.86
N HIS A 21 3.74 -16.17 1.10
CA HIS A 21 2.46 -15.55 1.40
C HIS A 21 1.26 -16.31 0.80
N ILE A 22 1.47 -17.28 -0.11
CA ILE A 22 0.39 -18.08 -0.72
C ILE A 22 -0.28 -19.01 0.30
N GLN A 23 0.49 -19.76 1.10
CA GLN A 23 -0.11 -20.72 2.05
C GLN A 23 -0.98 -20.04 3.13
N PRO A 24 -0.53 -18.96 3.80
CA PRO A 24 -1.37 -18.22 4.74
C PRO A 24 -2.64 -17.66 4.07
N LEU A 25 -2.52 -17.14 2.85
CA LEU A 25 -3.66 -16.63 2.09
C LEU A 25 -4.69 -17.72 1.80
N LEU A 26 -4.25 -18.89 1.30
CA LEU A 26 -5.15 -20.01 1.02
C LEU A 26 -5.87 -20.51 2.28
N ARG A 27 -5.19 -20.56 3.42
CA ARG A 27 -5.82 -20.91 4.71
C ARG A 27 -6.87 -19.88 5.13
N ARG A 28 -6.55 -18.58 5.02
CA ARG A 28 -7.52 -17.51 5.30
C ARG A 28 -8.73 -17.62 4.38
N LEU A 29 -8.54 -17.82 3.08
CA LEU A 29 -9.62 -17.98 2.10
C LEU A 29 -10.49 -19.21 2.37
N ALA A 30 -9.90 -20.34 2.76
CA ALA A 30 -10.65 -21.55 3.09
C ALA A 30 -11.59 -21.35 4.29
N CYS A 31 -11.16 -20.59 5.30
CA CYS A 31 -11.99 -20.27 6.47
C CYS A 31 -13.12 -19.26 6.19
N ILE A 32 -13.10 -18.57 5.04
CA ILE A 32 -14.09 -17.53 4.69
C ILE A 32 -15.35 -18.11 4.06
N VAL A 33 -15.32 -19.37 3.61
CA VAL A 33 -16.44 -20.01 2.90
C VAL A 33 -17.74 -20.02 3.72
N ASP A 34 -17.63 -20.05 5.05
CA ASP A 34 -18.78 -20.06 5.98
C ASP A 34 -19.10 -18.68 6.60
N ASP A 35 -18.43 -17.61 6.17
CA ASP A 35 -18.60 -16.26 6.73
C ASP A 35 -19.83 -15.54 6.13
N PRO A 36 -20.60 -14.76 6.93
CA PRO A 36 -21.75 -13.99 6.43
C PRO A 36 -21.39 -12.88 5.43
N TYR A 37 -20.13 -12.43 5.39
CA TYR A 37 -19.64 -11.37 4.48
C TYR A 37 -18.36 -11.81 3.77
N PRO A 38 -18.43 -12.86 2.92
CA PRO A 38 -17.23 -13.51 2.38
C PRO A 38 -16.43 -12.59 1.48
N PHE A 39 -17.09 -11.71 0.70
CA PHE A 39 -16.42 -10.76 -0.19
C PHE A 39 -15.53 -9.75 0.55
N GLU A 40 -15.99 -9.22 1.67
CA GLU A 40 -15.22 -8.26 2.48
C GLU A 40 -14.01 -8.93 3.12
N LYS A 41 -14.20 -10.14 3.66
CA LYS A 41 -13.11 -10.94 4.25
C LYS A 41 -12.07 -11.39 3.22
N VAL A 42 -12.51 -11.75 2.01
CA VAL A 42 -11.61 -12.08 0.89
C VAL A 42 -10.77 -10.85 0.53
N LYS A 43 -11.41 -9.68 0.40
CA LYS A 43 -10.72 -8.42 0.09
C LYS A 43 -9.69 -8.06 1.16
N ASP A 44 -10.06 -8.12 2.44
CA ASP A 44 -9.13 -7.85 3.53
C ASP A 44 -7.97 -8.86 3.54
N SER A 45 -8.22 -10.14 3.25
CA SER A 45 -7.16 -11.15 3.16
C SER A 45 -6.16 -10.85 2.05
N PHE A 46 -6.64 -10.46 0.86
CA PHE A 46 -5.76 -10.03 -0.23
C PHE A 46 -4.99 -8.77 0.11
N PHE A 47 -5.63 -7.79 0.75
CA PHE A 47 -4.96 -6.57 1.18
C PHE A 47 -3.87 -6.84 2.21
N THR A 48 -4.15 -7.61 3.26
CA THR A 48 -3.14 -7.97 4.27
C THR A 48 -1.97 -8.72 3.62
N ASN A 49 -2.25 -9.60 2.66
CA ASN A 49 -1.21 -10.34 1.95
C ASN A 49 -0.28 -9.42 1.13
N ALA A 50 -0.89 -8.49 0.40
CA ALA A 50 -0.15 -7.46 -0.34
C ALA A 50 0.65 -6.57 0.62
N ALA A 51 0.04 -6.15 1.74
CA ALA A 51 0.70 -5.33 2.75
C ALA A 51 1.87 -6.02 3.41
N SER A 52 1.75 -7.30 3.75
CA SER A 52 2.86 -8.09 4.26
C SER A 52 4.02 -8.15 3.25
N SER A 53 3.70 -8.40 1.98
CA SER A 53 4.70 -8.46 0.91
C SER A 53 5.41 -7.11 0.72
N MET A 54 4.66 -6.01 0.74
CA MET A 54 5.20 -4.66 0.56
C MET A 54 5.95 -4.14 1.78
N LEU A 55 5.54 -4.48 3.00
CA LEU A 55 6.29 -4.19 4.23
C LEU A 55 7.66 -4.86 4.20
N LYS A 56 7.69 -6.13 3.80
CA LYS A 56 8.93 -6.89 3.67
C LYS A 56 9.82 -6.31 2.57
N LEU A 57 9.25 -5.97 1.41
CA LEU A 57 10.00 -5.41 0.28
C LEU A 57 10.52 -3.97 0.55
N ALA A 58 9.69 -3.11 1.11
CA ALA A 58 10.03 -1.70 1.34
C ALA A 58 10.95 -1.54 2.55
N TYR A 59 10.65 -2.19 3.67
CA TYR A 59 11.31 -1.97 4.96
C TYR A 59 12.12 -3.18 5.45
N GLY A 60 11.90 -4.38 4.89
CA GLY A 60 12.43 -5.62 5.47
C GLY A 60 11.64 -6.03 6.72
N TYR A 61 10.42 -5.50 6.87
CA TYR A 61 9.57 -5.71 8.02
C TYR A 61 8.62 -6.87 7.78
N THR A 62 8.63 -7.86 8.68
CA THR A 62 7.68 -8.98 8.63
C THR A 62 6.44 -8.63 9.46
N LEU A 63 5.28 -8.61 8.81
CA LEU A 63 3.98 -8.33 9.44
C LEU A 63 3.68 -9.37 10.53
N GLN A 64 3.35 -8.91 11.74
CA GLN A 64 3.10 -9.80 12.89
C GLN A 64 1.64 -10.23 13.03
N GLY A 65 0.72 -9.52 12.38
CA GLY A 65 -0.71 -9.80 12.43
C GLY A 65 -1.54 -8.61 11.96
N ASP A 66 -2.87 -8.74 12.00
CA ASP A 66 -3.77 -7.67 11.60
C ASP A 66 -3.80 -6.51 12.64
N ASP A 67 -3.39 -6.80 13.89
CA ASP A 67 -3.29 -5.84 15.01
C ASP A 67 -1.93 -5.14 15.13
N ASP A 68 -1.04 -5.36 14.16
CA ASP A 68 0.28 -4.77 14.14
C ASP A 68 0.20 -3.24 14.00
N LEU A 69 0.76 -2.51 14.98
CA LEU A 69 0.71 -1.05 15.03
C LEU A 69 1.40 -0.37 13.84
N VAL A 70 2.46 -0.97 13.31
CA VAL A 70 3.16 -0.45 12.12
C VAL A 70 2.23 -0.55 10.91
N PHE A 71 1.59 -1.70 10.76
CA PHE A 71 0.63 -1.94 9.69
C PHE A 71 -0.61 -1.05 9.81
N GLN A 72 -1.20 -0.91 10.99
CA GLN A 72 -2.36 -0.05 11.20
C GLN A 72 -2.04 1.42 10.93
N GLY A 73 -0.90 1.90 11.40
CA GLY A 73 -0.44 3.28 11.16
C GLY A 73 -0.25 3.56 9.67
N LEU A 74 0.44 2.66 8.96
CA LEU A 74 0.63 2.79 7.51
C LEU A 74 -0.70 2.66 6.74
N ARG A 75 -1.57 1.73 7.12
CA ARG A 75 -2.91 1.57 6.55
C ARG A 75 -3.72 2.86 6.66
N GLN A 76 -3.80 3.42 7.87
CA GLN A 76 -4.55 4.65 8.13
C GLN A 76 -3.94 5.86 7.42
N SER A 77 -2.61 5.99 7.40
CA SER A 77 -1.93 7.04 6.65
C SER A 77 -2.20 6.94 5.15
N SER A 78 -2.28 5.72 4.61
CA SER A 78 -2.52 5.49 3.18
C SER A 78 -3.97 5.86 2.79
N GLU A 79 -4.93 5.52 3.65
CA GLU A 79 -6.34 5.92 3.49
C GLU A 79 -6.49 7.46 3.49
N HIS A 80 -5.84 8.17 4.42
CA HIS A 80 -5.84 9.64 4.42
C HIS A 80 -5.19 10.23 3.16
N LEU A 81 -4.11 9.64 2.66
CA LEU A 81 -3.47 10.08 1.43
C LEU A 81 -4.39 9.93 0.22
N ILE A 82 -5.08 8.79 0.10
CA ILE A 82 -6.06 8.55 -0.96
C ILE A 82 -7.20 9.58 -0.87
N VAL A 83 -7.75 9.79 0.33
CA VAL A 83 -8.82 10.77 0.57
C VAL A 83 -8.36 12.18 0.21
N ALA A 84 -7.14 12.57 0.58
CA ALA A 84 -6.57 13.87 0.25
C ALA A 84 -6.31 14.05 -1.27
N GLY A 85 -5.89 12.98 -1.96
CA GLY A 85 -5.57 13.02 -3.40
C GLY A 85 -6.80 13.06 -4.31
N MET A 86 -7.99 12.71 -3.80
CA MET A 86 -9.23 12.83 -4.56
C MET A 86 -9.65 14.29 -4.71
N PHE A 87 -9.74 14.72 -5.97
CA PHE A 87 -10.19 16.07 -6.34
C PHE A 87 -11.56 16.45 -5.76
N THR A 88 -12.45 15.49 -5.54
CA THR A 88 -13.81 15.73 -5.02
C THR A 88 -13.86 16.00 -3.51
N ASN A 89 -12.83 15.62 -2.76
CA ASN A 89 -12.89 15.61 -1.30
C ASN A 89 -12.51 16.96 -0.68
N PHE A 90 -11.69 17.75 -1.37
CA PHE A 90 -11.30 19.08 -0.89
C PHE A 90 -11.36 20.10 -2.03
N LEU A 91 -12.12 21.18 -1.81
CA LEU A 91 -12.23 22.28 -2.79
C LEU A 91 -10.88 22.91 -3.14
N VAL A 92 -9.88 22.81 -2.25
CA VAL A 92 -8.50 23.26 -2.54
C VAL A 92 -7.84 22.50 -3.69
N ASN A 93 -8.23 21.24 -3.92
CA ASN A 93 -7.71 20.45 -5.04
C ASN A 93 -8.26 20.93 -6.39
N VAL A 94 -9.42 21.61 -6.39
CA VAL A 94 -10.07 22.18 -7.59
C VAL A 94 -9.71 23.66 -7.76
N PHE A 95 -9.64 24.40 -6.66
CA PHE A 95 -9.32 25.83 -6.65
C PHE A 95 -8.08 26.08 -5.79
N PRO A 96 -6.87 26.09 -6.39
CA PRO A 96 -5.60 26.24 -5.67
C PRO A 96 -5.51 27.53 -4.84
N LEU A 97 -6.27 28.58 -5.19
CA LEU A 97 -6.33 29.84 -4.45
C LEU A 97 -6.81 29.66 -3.00
N LEU A 98 -7.58 28.61 -2.71
CA LEU A 98 -8.04 28.30 -1.35
C LEU A 98 -6.89 27.94 -0.41
N SER A 99 -5.71 27.60 -0.93
CA SER A 99 -4.51 27.31 -0.11
C SER A 99 -4.05 28.52 0.71
N TYR A 100 -4.31 29.75 0.25
CA TYR A 100 -3.93 30.99 0.93
C TYR A 100 -4.92 31.45 2.01
N VAL A 101 -6.09 30.81 2.11
CA VAL A 101 -7.14 31.21 3.06
C VAL A 101 -6.69 30.97 4.50
N PRO A 102 -6.75 31.95 5.41
CA PRO A 102 -6.34 31.75 6.80
C PRO A 102 -7.11 30.63 7.53
N HIS A 103 -6.50 29.99 8.52
CA HIS A 103 -7.10 28.86 9.26
C HIS A 103 -8.39 29.22 10.02
N TRP A 104 -8.65 30.51 10.25
CA TRP A 104 -9.83 31.00 10.98
C TRP A 104 -11.03 31.26 10.05
N PHE A 105 -10.85 31.22 8.73
CA PHE A 105 -11.89 31.53 7.77
C PHE A 105 -13.01 30.46 7.80
N PRO A 106 -14.30 30.86 7.76
CA PRO A 106 -15.40 29.90 7.70
C PRO A 106 -15.28 29.02 6.46
N GLY A 107 -15.23 27.69 6.65
CA GLY A 107 -14.97 26.72 5.58
C GLY A 107 -13.52 26.26 5.43
N ALA A 108 -12.56 26.82 6.20
CA ALA A 108 -11.17 26.37 6.23
C ALA A 108 -10.90 25.20 7.20
N SER A 109 -11.93 24.47 7.65
CA SER A 109 -11.81 23.34 8.58
C SER A 109 -10.89 22.23 8.05
N TRP A 110 -10.82 22.07 6.72
CA TRP A 110 -9.92 21.14 6.05
C TRP A 110 -8.44 21.36 6.40
N LYS A 111 -8.02 22.57 6.76
CA LYS A 111 -6.65 22.85 7.21
C LYS A 111 -6.31 22.16 8.53
N ARG A 112 -7.28 22.06 9.45
CA ARG A 112 -7.11 21.34 10.72
C ARG A 112 -7.00 19.84 10.47
N THR A 113 -7.86 19.30 9.60
CA THR A 113 -7.80 17.90 9.16
C THR A 113 -6.45 17.59 8.51
N ALA A 114 -6.00 18.43 7.58
CA ALA A 114 -4.71 18.26 6.90
C ALA A 114 -3.52 18.30 7.87
N TYR A 115 -3.57 19.17 8.89
CA TYR A 115 -2.54 19.21 9.93
C TYR A 115 -2.50 17.91 10.75
N GLY A 116 -3.65 17.42 11.22
CA GLY A 116 -3.73 16.16 11.94
C GLY A 116 -3.27 14.97 11.10
N TRP A 117 -3.65 14.93 9.81
CA TRP A 117 -3.21 13.88 8.88
C TRP A 117 -1.72 13.94 8.60
N ARG A 118 -1.13 15.13 8.52
CA ARG A 118 0.32 15.30 8.37
C ARG A 118 1.07 14.75 9.58
N GLN A 119 0.59 15.02 10.80
CA GLN A 119 1.20 14.49 12.02
C GLN A 119 1.12 12.96 12.08
N LEU A 120 -0.05 12.40 11.76
CA LEU A 120 -0.23 10.95 11.70
C LEU A 120 0.67 10.31 10.63
N LYS A 121 0.76 10.92 9.44
CA LYS A 121 1.65 10.46 8.37
C LYS A 121 3.10 10.41 8.87
N GLU A 122 3.58 11.48 9.49
CA GLU A 122 4.97 11.53 9.98
C GLU A 122 5.25 10.41 10.98
N GLN A 123 4.33 10.15 11.91
CA GLN A 123 4.44 9.04 12.87
C GLN A 123 4.41 7.68 12.16
N ALA A 124 3.47 7.46 11.25
CA ALA A 124 3.34 6.19 10.52
C ALA A 124 4.56 5.86 9.67
N LEU A 125 5.30 6.88 9.19
CA LEU A 125 6.52 6.69 8.41
C LEU A 125 7.77 6.56 9.26
N SER A 126 7.84 7.26 10.39
CA SER A 126 9.01 7.24 11.25
C SER A 126 9.21 5.87 11.91
N VAL A 127 8.13 5.22 12.36
CA VAL A 127 8.23 3.92 13.04
C VAL A 127 8.92 2.83 12.21
N PRO A 128 8.45 2.47 10.99
CA PRO A 128 9.11 1.44 10.19
C PRO A 128 10.49 1.86 9.67
N TYR A 129 10.71 3.16 9.47
CA TYR A 129 12.01 3.70 9.07
C TYR A 129 13.07 3.51 10.16
N GLU A 130 12.77 3.96 11.38
CA GLU A 130 13.68 3.81 12.52
C GLU A 130 13.90 2.34 12.88
N TRP A 131 12.87 1.50 12.77
CA TRP A 131 13.03 0.06 12.93
C TRP A 131 14.04 -0.51 11.94
N THR A 132 13.94 -0.16 10.65
CA THR A 132 14.86 -0.62 9.61
C THR A 132 16.29 -0.15 9.89
N LYS A 133 16.45 1.12 10.28
CA LYS A 133 17.74 1.72 10.65
C LYS A 133 18.38 1.00 11.84
N ALA A 134 17.60 0.70 12.88
CA ALA A 134 18.05 -0.05 14.05
C ALA A 134 18.47 -1.48 13.69
N GLN A 135 17.74 -2.17 12.80
CA GLN A 135 18.11 -3.51 12.34
C GLN A 135 19.47 -3.51 11.62
N ILE A 136 19.73 -2.51 10.77
CA ILE A 136 21.02 -2.35 10.07
C ILE A 136 22.15 -2.16 11.08
N GLN A 137 21.94 -1.31 12.09
CA GLN A 137 22.94 -1.00 13.12
C GLN A 137 23.23 -2.17 14.07
N ALA A 138 22.20 -2.92 14.47
CA ALA A 138 22.32 -3.96 15.48
C ALA A 138 22.88 -5.28 14.94
N SER A 139 22.48 -5.68 13.73
CA SER A 139 22.79 -7.00 13.19
C SER A 139 23.90 -7.01 12.14
N GLY A 140 24.24 -5.84 11.55
CA GLY A 140 25.12 -5.76 10.37
C GLY A 140 24.52 -6.37 9.09
N THR A 141 23.40 -7.10 9.20
CA THR A 141 22.68 -7.77 8.11
C THR A 141 21.17 -7.63 8.34
N ALA A 142 20.62 -6.45 8.05
CA ALA A 142 19.17 -6.32 7.94
C ALA A 142 18.65 -7.18 6.79
N GLU A 143 17.39 -7.65 6.87
CA GLU A 143 16.76 -8.30 5.71
C GLU A 143 16.90 -7.37 4.48
N PRO A 144 17.25 -7.93 3.29
CA PRO A 144 17.41 -7.13 2.09
C PRO A 144 16.09 -6.47 1.72
N SER A 145 16.06 -5.15 1.74
CA SER A 145 14.89 -4.32 1.45
C SER A 145 15.31 -3.08 0.67
N ILE A 146 14.35 -2.43 0.02
CA ILE A 146 14.65 -1.21 -0.75
C ILE A 146 15.18 -0.12 0.18
N LEU A 147 14.58 0.05 1.38
CA LEU A 147 15.05 1.04 2.33
C LEU A 147 16.45 0.71 2.88
N SER A 148 16.74 -0.57 3.19
CA SER A 148 18.07 -0.94 3.68
C SER A 148 19.15 -0.72 2.62
N ALA A 149 18.86 -1.06 1.35
CA ALA A 149 19.76 -0.79 0.24
C ALA A 149 19.99 0.71 0.00
N LEU A 150 18.94 1.54 0.12
CA LEU A 150 19.06 2.99 -0.03
C LEU A 150 19.84 3.64 1.13
N LEU A 151 19.63 3.18 2.37
CA LEU A 151 20.37 3.65 3.55
C LEU A 151 21.87 3.31 3.47
N GLN A 152 22.21 2.17 2.85
CA GLN A 152 23.59 1.72 2.66
C GLN A 152 24.26 2.26 1.39
N SER A 153 23.53 3.02 0.55
CA SER A 153 24.03 3.52 -0.73
C SER A 153 24.39 5.02 -0.68
N PRO A 154 25.63 5.40 -0.35
CA PRO A 154 26.02 6.80 -0.17
C PRO A 154 25.92 7.65 -1.46
N ASN A 155 26.02 7.02 -2.63
CA ASN A 155 26.04 7.73 -3.93
C ASN A 155 24.68 8.22 -4.41
N LEU A 156 23.58 7.62 -3.92
CA LEU A 156 22.23 7.96 -4.41
C LEU A 156 21.71 9.25 -3.77
N THR A 157 22.18 9.61 -2.58
CA THR A 157 21.65 10.73 -1.79
C THR A 157 22.70 11.79 -1.46
N SER A 158 23.90 11.71 -2.06
CA SER A 158 25.05 12.58 -1.77
C SER A 158 24.84 14.07 -2.06
N HIS A 159 23.80 14.41 -2.83
CA HIS A 159 23.43 15.78 -3.19
C HIS A 159 22.41 16.42 -2.25
N LEU A 160 21.83 15.66 -1.31
CA LEU A 160 20.80 16.12 -0.38
C LEU A 160 21.40 16.40 0.99
N GLN A 161 20.84 17.38 1.70
CA GLN A 161 21.10 17.54 3.14
C GLN A 161 20.54 16.33 3.90
N GLU A 162 21.09 16.01 5.06
CA GLU A 162 20.71 14.79 5.80
C GLU A 162 19.21 14.75 6.15
N ASP A 163 18.64 15.90 6.52
CA ASP A 163 17.21 16.03 6.84
C ASP A 163 16.31 15.78 5.60
N GLU A 164 16.72 16.30 4.45
CA GLU A 164 15.99 16.15 3.19
C GLU A 164 16.11 14.73 2.64
N LYS A 165 17.28 14.12 2.82
CA LYS A 165 17.53 12.71 2.52
C LYS A 165 16.64 11.80 3.35
N GLU A 166 16.62 11.97 4.67
CA GLU A 166 15.79 11.16 5.56
C GLU A 166 14.31 11.24 5.17
N ARG A 167 13.82 12.46 4.93
CA ARG A 167 12.45 12.68 4.48
C ARG A 167 12.16 11.99 3.15
N SER A 168 13.04 12.13 2.18
CA SER A 168 12.89 11.53 0.85
C SER A 168 12.85 10.00 0.94
N LEU A 169 13.69 9.39 1.78
CA LEU A 169 13.71 7.94 1.98
C LEU A 169 12.41 7.42 2.62
N LYS A 170 11.90 8.12 3.65
CA LYS A 170 10.60 7.83 4.28
C LYS A 170 9.47 7.89 3.25
N GLU A 171 9.44 8.92 2.41
CA GLU A 171 8.42 9.11 1.38
C GLU A 171 8.52 8.05 0.26
N VAL A 172 9.73 7.70 -0.19
CA VAL A 172 9.92 6.64 -1.21
C VAL A 172 9.42 5.29 -0.70
N ALA A 173 9.77 4.92 0.54
CA ALA A 173 9.30 3.67 1.14
C ALA A 173 7.77 3.66 1.29
N GLN A 174 7.17 4.80 1.65
CA GLN A 174 5.71 4.96 1.68
C GLN A 174 5.08 4.72 0.31
N VAL A 175 5.62 5.32 -0.75
CA VAL A 175 5.07 5.20 -2.10
C VAL A 175 5.13 3.76 -2.60
N ILE A 176 6.18 3.01 -2.26
CA ILE A 176 6.28 1.58 -2.57
C ILE A 176 5.18 0.80 -1.84
N PHE A 177 5.00 1.07 -0.54
CA PHE A 177 3.95 0.44 0.25
C PHE A 177 2.56 0.77 -0.29
N VAL A 178 2.21 2.04 -0.43
CA VAL A 178 0.92 2.50 -0.96
C VAL A 178 0.68 1.95 -2.37
N GLY A 179 1.66 2.08 -3.27
CA GLY A 179 1.55 1.63 -4.65
C GLY A 179 1.29 0.12 -4.78
N GLY A 180 1.87 -0.69 -3.90
CA GLY A 180 1.69 -2.15 -3.94
C GLY A 180 0.50 -2.67 -3.12
N THR A 181 -0.01 -1.88 -2.17
CA THR A 181 -1.12 -2.30 -1.29
C THR A 181 -2.44 -1.68 -1.67
N ASP A 182 -2.45 -0.39 -2.00
CA ASP A 182 -3.68 0.31 -2.33
C ASP A 182 -4.14 0.01 -3.73
N THR A 183 -3.26 -0.31 -4.68
CA THR A 183 -3.71 -0.85 -5.97
C THR A 183 -4.44 -2.18 -5.84
N VAL A 184 -4.27 -2.90 -4.72
CA VAL A 184 -5.04 -4.10 -4.32
C VAL A 184 -6.33 -3.72 -3.59
N LYS A 185 -6.38 -2.59 -2.89
CA LYS A 185 -7.58 -2.05 -2.20
C LYS A 185 -8.51 -1.21 -3.08
N VAL A 186 -8.01 -0.56 -4.12
CA VAL A 186 -8.70 0.48 -4.90
C VAL A 186 -9.77 -0.17 -5.78
N LEU A 187 -10.87 -0.48 -5.10
CA LEU A 187 -12.13 -0.95 -5.65
C LEU A 187 -13.29 -0.58 -4.70
N SER A 188 -13.24 0.62 -4.12
CA SER A 188 -14.41 1.20 -3.45
C SER A 188 -14.73 2.63 -3.88
N ILE A 189 -13.92 3.26 -4.73
CA ILE A 189 -14.14 4.68 -5.06
C ILE A 189 -14.90 4.86 -6.38
N ILE A 190 -14.86 3.90 -7.30
CA ILE A 190 -15.53 4.05 -8.61
C ILE A 190 -16.36 2.82 -9.04
N GLU A 191 -16.10 1.60 -8.56
CA GLU A 191 -16.72 0.38 -9.14
C GLU A 191 -17.74 -0.39 -8.27
N VAL A 192 -18.36 0.20 -7.26
CA VAL A 192 -19.76 -0.17 -6.92
C VAL A 192 -20.73 0.75 -7.66
N ARG A 193 -20.33 2.00 -7.90
CA ARG A 193 -21.19 3.01 -8.50
C ARG A 193 -21.50 2.74 -9.98
N LYS A 194 -20.67 1.91 -10.61
CA LYS A 194 -20.67 1.69 -12.04
C LYS A 194 -20.31 0.25 -12.44
N LEU A 195 -20.47 -0.80 -11.63
CA LEU A 195 -20.71 -2.15 -12.20
C LEU A 195 -22.20 -2.48 -12.34
N THR A 196 -23.00 -1.45 -12.08
CA THR A 196 -24.15 -0.93 -12.83
C THR A 196 -23.78 -0.07 -14.07
N GLY A 197 -22.51 0.03 -14.54
CA GLY A 197 -22.06 0.74 -15.78
C GLY A 197 -20.65 1.43 -15.81
N MET A 198 -19.54 0.69 -16.06
CA MET A 198 -18.13 0.99 -15.67
C MET A 198 -17.44 2.07 -16.50
N LYS A 199 -16.52 2.83 -15.85
CA LYS A 199 -15.26 3.35 -16.43
C LYS A 199 -14.24 3.67 -15.33
N SER A 200 -13.41 2.71 -14.91
CA SER A 200 -11.94 2.86 -14.80
C SER A 200 -11.27 1.52 -14.49
N ALA A 201 -10.28 1.13 -15.29
CA ALA A 201 -9.53 -0.11 -15.10
C ALA A 201 -8.30 0.15 -14.21
N GLN A 202 -8.25 -0.46 -13.02
CA GLN A 202 -7.02 -0.74 -12.29
C GLN A 202 -7.08 -2.13 -11.59
N THR A 203 -5.90 -2.69 -11.37
CA THR A 203 -5.55 -4.13 -11.41
C THR A 203 -6.09 -5.01 -10.26
N SER A 204 -6.69 -4.44 -9.20
CA SER A 204 -7.39 -5.23 -8.16
C SER A 204 -8.68 -5.89 -8.64
N THR A 205 -9.35 -5.27 -9.62
CA THR A 205 -10.53 -5.84 -10.28
C THR A 205 -10.23 -7.20 -10.88
N ALA A 206 -8.99 -7.46 -11.29
CA ALA A 206 -8.66 -8.72 -11.94
C ALA A 206 -8.84 -9.92 -11.00
N LEU A 207 -8.30 -9.94 -9.78
CA LEU A 207 -8.34 -11.16 -8.95
C LEU A 207 -9.72 -11.41 -8.34
N VAL A 208 -10.36 -10.40 -7.74
CA VAL A 208 -11.70 -10.58 -7.16
C VAL A 208 -12.74 -10.74 -8.26
N ALA A 209 -12.68 -10.00 -9.36
CA ALA A 209 -13.59 -10.23 -10.47
C ALA A 209 -13.27 -11.53 -11.23
N PHE A 210 -12.02 -11.99 -11.26
CA PHE A 210 -11.68 -13.33 -11.77
C PHE A 210 -12.28 -14.40 -10.88
N VAL A 211 -12.11 -14.33 -9.55
CA VAL A 211 -12.74 -15.29 -8.62
C VAL A 211 -14.26 -15.24 -8.76
N ALA A 212 -14.87 -14.06 -8.76
CA ALA A 212 -16.31 -13.91 -8.96
C ALA A 212 -16.76 -14.42 -10.32
N ALA A 213 -16.05 -14.13 -11.41
CA ALA A 213 -16.35 -14.62 -12.75
C ALA A 213 -16.21 -16.14 -12.84
N MET A 214 -15.21 -16.72 -12.19
CA MET A 214 -15.02 -18.17 -12.13
C MET A 214 -16.14 -18.83 -11.31
N VAL A 215 -16.59 -18.22 -10.21
CA VAL A 215 -17.72 -18.72 -9.41
C VAL A 215 -19.05 -18.59 -10.17
N LEU A 216 -19.26 -17.49 -10.90
CA LEU A 216 -20.49 -17.22 -11.67
C LEU A 216 -20.58 -18.00 -12.99
N ASN A 217 -19.44 -18.42 -13.56
CA ASN A 217 -19.36 -19.17 -14.83
C ASN A 217 -18.62 -20.52 -14.62
N PRO A 218 -19.24 -21.49 -13.94
CA PRO A 218 -18.61 -22.78 -13.62
C PRO A 218 -18.27 -23.61 -14.88
N ASP A 219 -18.94 -23.37 -15.99
CA ASP A 219 -18.65 -23.94 -17.32
C ASP A 219 -17.27 -23.52 -17.87
N VAL A 220 -16.77 -22.34 -17.49
CA VAL A 220 -15.41 -21.88 -17.84
C VAL A 220 -14.36 -22.65 -17.05
N GLN A 221 -14.65 -23.05 -15.80
CA GLN A 221 -13.73 -23.85 -14.98
C GLN A 221 -13.55 -25.28 -15.51
N LEU A 222 -14.59 -25.81 -16.16
CA LEU A 222 -14.63 -27.19 -16.67
C LEU A 222 -14.05 -27.34 -18.08
N LYS A 223 -13.69 -26.24 -18.76
CA LYS A 223 -13.00 -26.33 -20.05
C LYS A 223 -11.62 -26.96 -19.84
N PRO A 224 -11.27 -28.03 -20.58
CA PRO A 224 -9.96 -28.64 -20.46
C PRO A 224 -8.88 -27.61 -20.78
N LYS A 225 -7.90 -27.45 -19.86
CA LYS A 225 -6.73 -26.59 -20.05
C LYS A 225 -5.99 -27.05 -21.29
N ARG A 226 -6.24 -26.39 -22.42
CA ARG A 226 -5.44 -26.54 -23.63
C ARG A 226 -4.28 -25.56 -23.51
N ASN A 227 -3.14 -26.13 -23.14
CA ASN A 227 -1.78 -25.57 -23.09
C ASN A 227 -1.46 -24.66 -21.89
#